data_AF-A0A1S1J7P9-F1
#
_entry.id   AF-A0A1S1J7P9-F1
#
_cell.length_a   1.000
_cell.length_b   1.000
_cell.length_c   1.000
_cell.angle_alpha   90.00
_cell.angle_beta   90.00
_cell.angle_gamma   90.00
#
_symmetry.space_group_name_H-M   'P 1'
#
loop_
_entity.id
_entity.type
_entity.pdbx_description
1 polymer ?
#
loop_
_entity_poly.entity_id
_entity_poly.type
_entity_poly.pdbx_seq_one_letter_code
_entity_poly.pdbx_strand_id
1 'polypeptide(L)'
;MTEIEMTEFFESYGRMPAFSRIKKIYDITNNLDLFLLKILRSDFRRYSLKKNFQLVKDFHSGKITEVGYEYESAMSFIELYNLKNNALIIDIKDETFDEIVWSLPERDCEDAEILFEGMSEFLYEIDELIRHEQNEIKKSSPVNNNTEEEEEEEEEELIDYSENSYSSKVIFLEKLGVLEYLKNKPPFNTSVNSLANALSGVTGVKATTLQPMLNAMISKGISEKNNPLKSIKTVNVVVNKLVNIGYKAE
;
A
#
# COMPACT_ATOMS: atom_id res chain seq x y z
N MET A 1 -19.05 -18.57 -1.45
CA MET A 1 -17.86 -19.44 -1.41
C MET A 1 -17.97 -20.31 -0.16
N THR A 2 -17.56 -21.57 -0.23
CA THR A 2 -17.53 -22.46 0.94
C THR A 2 -16.33 -22.13 1.83
N GLU A 3 -16.40 -22.51 3.12
CA GLU A 3 -15.29 -22.35 4.07
C GLU A 3 -14.01 -23.07 3.60
N ILE A 4 -14.17 -24.21 2.91
CA ILE A 4 -13.09 -24.99 2.32
C ILE A 4 -12.37 -24.18 1.22
N GLU A 5 -13.13 -23.62 0.27
CA GLU A 5 -12.57 -22.82 -0.83
C GLU A 5 -11.85 -21.56 -0.34
N MET A 6 -12.33 -20.95 0.75
CA MET A 6 -11.67 -19.81 1.40
C MET A 6 -10.35 -20.21 2.06
N THR A 7 -10.34 -21.35 2.75
CA THR A 7 -9.13 -21.89 3.39
C THR A 7 -8.07 -22.23 2.35
N GLU A 8 -8.43 -22.91 1.26
CA GLU A 8 -7.52 -23.21 0.15
C GLU A 8 -6.92 -21.95 -0.49
N PHE A 9 -7.73 -20.90 -0.61
CA PHE A 9 -7.26 -19.60 -1.09
C PHE A 9 -6.23 -18.99 -0.13
N PHE A 10 -6.51 -18.98 1.17
CA PHE A 10 -5.59 -18.47 2.20
C PHE A 10 -4.34 -19.34 2.39
N GLU A 11 -4.36 -20.61 2.01
CA GLU A 11 -3.16 -21.45 2.02
C GLU A 11 -2.26 -21.18 0.81
N SER A 12 -2.85 -20.79 -0.32
CA SER A 12 -2.15 -20.67 -1.59
C SER A 12 -1.78 -19.24 -1.97
N TYR A 13 -2.34 -18.20 -1.31
CA TYR A 13 -2.16 -16.79 -1.71
C TYR A 13 -0.68 -16.40 -1.93
N GLY A 14 0.23 -16.74 -1.02
CA GLY A 14 1.65 -16.37 -1.12
C GLY A 14 2.38 -17.03 -2.29
N ARG A 15 1.79 -18.07 -2.91
CA ARG A 15 2.31 -18.76 -4.10
C ARG A 15 1.60 -18.35 -5.39
N MET A 16 0.52 -17.59 -5.28
CA MET A 16 -0.24 -17.09 -6.43
C MET A 16 0.39 -15.79 -6.96
N PRO A 17 0.46 -15.59 -8.28
CA PRO A 17 0.79 -14.27 -8.85
C PRO A 17 -0.22 -13.21 -8.41
N ALA A 18 0.23 -11.96 -8.23
CA ALA A 18 -0.61 -10.83 -7.78
C ALA A 18 -1.89 -10.67 -8.62
N PHE A 19 -1.80 -10.78 -9.94
CA PHE A 19 -2.97 -10.72 -10.82
C PHE A 19 -4.03 -11.80 -10.50
N SER A 20 -3.58 -13.03 -10.24
CA SER A 20 -4.48 -14.14 -9.88
C SER A 20 -5.11 -13.95 -8.50
N ARG A 21 -4.37 -13.38 -7.54
CA ARG A 21 -4.89 -13.01 -6.22
C ARG A 21 -6.00 -11.97 -6.35
N ILE A 22 -5.72 -10.86 -7.02
CA ILE A 22 -6.66 -9.76 -7.22
C ILE A 22 -7.91 -10.26 -7.94
N LYS A 23 -7.78 -11.04 -9.02
CA LYS A 23 -8.93 -11.62 -9.71
C LYS A 23 -9.80 -12.46 -8.77
N LYS A 24 -9.18 -13.30 -7.93
CA LYS A 24 -9.91 -14.11 -6.94
C LYS A 24 -10.61 -13.21 -5.91
N ILE A 25 -9.98 -12.12 -5.47
CA ILE A 25 -10.60 -11.13 -4.57
C ILE A 25 -11.85 -10.52 -5.23
N TYR A 26 -11.80 -10.13 -6.49
CA TYR A 26 -12.98 -9.65 -7.24
C TYR A 26 -14.11 -10.68 -7.24
N ASP A 27 -13.80 -11.95 -7.51
CA ASP A 27 -14.79 -13.02 -7.57
C ASP A 27 -15.46 -13.25 -6.19
N ILE A 28 -14.69 -13.25 -5.10
CA ILE A 28 -15.20 -13.55 -3.75
C ILE A 28 -15.89 -12.37 -3.07
N THR A 29 -15.52 -11.16 -3.45
CA THR A 29 -16.11 -9.92 -2.91
C THR A 29 -17.21 -9.36 -3.81
N ASN A 30 -17.68 -10.13 -4.80
CA ASN A 30 -18.74 -9.69 -5.72
C ASN A 30 -18.41 -8.32 -6.38
N ASN A 31 -17.28 -8.27 -7.09
CA ASN A 31 -16.71 -7.06 -7.68
C ASN A 31 -16.39 -5.98 -6.65
N LEU A 32 -15.59 -6.33 -5.64
CA LEU A 32 -15.07 -5.39 -4.64
C LEU A 32 -16.16 -4.73 -3.78
N ASP A 33 -17.25 -5.43 -3.46
CA ASP A 33 -18.19 -4.94 -2.45
C ASP A 33 -17.43 -4.62 -1.15
N LEU A 34 -17.56 -3.37 -0.68
CA LEU A 34 -16.77 -2.84 0.42
C LEU A 34 -17.00 -3.60 1.73
N PHE A 35 -18.21 -4.10 1.97
CA PHE A 35 -18.52 -4.88 3.15
C PHE A 35 -17.84 -6.25 3.07
N LEU A 36 -17.93 -6.92 1.91
CA LEU A 36 -17.26 -8.20 1.68
C LEU A 36 -15.73 -8.09 1.70
N LEU A 37 -15.15 -6.99 1.22
CA LEU A 37 -13.71 -6.72 1.34
C LEU A 37 -13.25 -6.61 2.80
N LYS A 38 -14.01 -5.89 3.63
CA LYS A 38 -13.71 -5.77 5.07
C LYS A 38 -13.83 -7.12 5.80
N ILE A 39 -14.83 -7.93 5.44
CA ILE A 39 -14.97 -9.30 5.95
C ILE A 39 -13.76 -10.14 5.54
N LEU A 40 -13.42 -10.16 4.25
CA LEU A 40 -12.28 -10.92 3.72
C LEU A 40 -10.98 -10.59 4.45
N ARG A 41 -10.76 -9.31 4.72
CA ARG A 41 -9.61 -8.82 5.48
C ARG A 41 -9.57 -9.38 6.91
N SER A 42 -10.68 -9.28 7.64
CA SER A 42 -10.79 -9.81 9.02
C SER A 42 -10.66 -11.34 9.05
N ASP A 43 -11.28 -12.03 8.10
CA ASP A 43 -11.20 -13.49 7.98
C ASP A 43 -9.76 -13.95 7.72
N PHE A 44 -9.02 -13.25 6.85
CA PHE A 44 -7.62 -13.56 6.59
C PHE A 44 -6.73 -13.34 7.83
N ARG A 45 -6.95 -12.26 8.59
CA ARG A 45 -6.24 -12.02 9.86
C ARG A 45 -6.45 -13.17 10.83
N ARG A 46 -7.71 -13.58 11.02
CA ARG A 46 -8.09 -14.66 11.94
C ARG A 46 -7.56 -16.02 11.49
N TYR A 47 -7.65 -16.32 10.20
CA TYR A 47 -7.05 -17.52 9.62
C TYR A 47 -5.55 -17.57 9.92
N SER A 48 -4.85 -16.47 9.69
CA SER A 48 -3.40 -16.41 9.87
C SER A 48 -3.00 -16.55 11.34
N LEU A 49 -3.73 -15.92 12.26
CA LEU A 49 -3.57 -16.10 13.70
C LEU A 49 -3.78 -17.56 14.10
N LYS A 50 -4.90 -18.16 13.68
CA LYS A 50 -5.22 -19.57 13.94
C LYS A 50 -4.11 -20.49 13.44
N LYS A 51 -3.62 -20.28 12.23
CA LYS A 51 -2.52 -21.06 11.63
C LYS A 51 -1.24 -20.97 12.46
N ASN A 52 -0.84 -19.76 12.84
CA ASN A 52 0.38 -19.53 13.61
C ASN A 52 0.31 -20.15 15.01
N PHE A 53 -0.83 -20.02 15.69
CA PHE A 53 -1.03 -20.64 16.99
C PHE A 53 -1.17 -22.17 16.91
N GLN A 54 -1.74 -22.72 15.84
CA GLN A 54 -1.77 -24.15 15.59
C GLN A 54 -0.35 -24.74 15.49
N LEU A 55 0.61 -24.02 14.87
CA LEU A 55 2.03 -24.41 14.88
C LEU A 55 2.56 -24.53 16.31
N VAL A 56 2.22 -23.57 17.18
CA VAL A 56 2.65 -23.62 18.58
C VAL A 56 2.07 -24.83 19.31
N LYS A 57 0.77 -25.13 19.09
CA LYS A 57 0.09 -26.29 19.67
C LYS A 57 0.67 -27.61 19.18
N ASP A 58 0.96 -27.72 17.89
CA ASP A 58 1.54 -28.93 17.30
C ASP A 58 2.96 -29.17 17.82
N PHE A 59 3.74 -28.12 18.07
CA PHE A 59 5.05 -28.23 18.71
C PHE A 59 4.95 -28.71 20.16
N HIS A 60 4.09 -28.09 20.97
CA HIS A 60 3.90 -28.46 22.38
C HIS A 60 3.33 -29.86 22.58
N SER A 61 2.51 -30.34 21.63
CA SER A 61 2.00 -31.71 21.62
C SER A 61 2.99 -32.74 21.04
N GLY A 62 4.14 -32.28 20.53
CA GLY A 62 5.18 -33.14 19.94
C GLY A 62 4.84 -33.68 18.55
N LYS A 63 3.82 -33.14 17.88
CA LYS A 63 3.49 -33.50 16.49
C LYS A 63 4.52 -32.99 15.49
N ILE A 64 5.13 -31.84 15.80
CA ILE A 64 6.28 -31.30 15.08
C ILE A 64 7.44 -31.10 16.06
N THR A 65 8.67 -31.23 15.57
CA THR A 65 9.90 -31.15 16.40
C THR A 65 10.81 -30.00 15.99
N GLU A 66 10.55 -29.39 14.85
CA GLU A 66 11.28 -28.23 14.33
C GLU A 66 10.31 -27.09 14.08
N VAL A 67 10.74 -25.88 14.39
CA VAL A 67 9.93 -24.66 14.28
C VAL A 67 10.76 -23.55 13.64
N GLY A 68 10.07 -22.67 12.91
CA GLY A 68 10.65 -21.53 12.20
C GLY A 68 10.33 -20.19 12.87
N TYR A 69 10.60 -19.11 12.15
CA TYR A 69 10.31 -17.74 12.60
C TYR A 69 8.83 -17.54 12.94
N GLU A 70 7.93 -18.19 12.22
CA GLU A 70 6.48 -18.13 12.43
C GLU A 70 6.06 -18.57 13.84
N TYR A 71 6.75 -19.58 14.40
CA TYR A 71 6.53 -20.02 15.77
C TYR A 71 6.97 -18.97 16.79
N GLU A 72 8.14 -18.38 16.60
CA GLU A 72 8.70 -17.35 17.50
C GLU A 72 7.82 -16.10 17.52
N SER A 73 7.34 -15.67 16.35
CA SER A 73 6.37 -14.58 16.23
C SER A 73 5.05 -14.90 16.93
N ALA A 74 4.58 -16.15 16.83
CA ALA A 74 3.33 -16.60 17.46
C ALA A 74 3.45 -16.61 18.98
N MET A 75 4.54 -17.15 19.51
CA MET A 75 4.85 -17.13 20.94
C MET A 75 4.96 -15.69 21.46
N SER A 76 5.69 -14.83 20.74
CA SER A 76 5.84 -13.41 21.10
C SER A 76 4.50 -12.69 21.16
N PHE A 77 3.61 -12.94 20.19
CA PHE A 77 2.26 -12.39 20.21
C PHE A 77 1.48 -12.86 21.45
N ILE A 78 1.49 -14.17 21.73
CA ILE A 78 0.75 -14.77 22.87
C ILE A 78 1.22 -14.18 24.19
N GLU A 79 2.54 -14.08 24.38
CA GLU A 79 3.13 -13.50 25.59
C GLU A 79 2.76 -12.02 25.74
N LEU A 80 2.89 -11.22 24.68
CA LEU A 80 2.53 -9.80 24.70
C LEU A 80 1.03 -9.59 24.94
N TYR A 81 0.18 -10.42 24.33
CA TYR A 81 -1.27 -10.37 24.52
C TYR A 81 -1.64 -10.65 25.98
N ASN A 82 -1.12 -11.75 26.53
CA ASN A 82 -1.38 -12.16 27.92
C ASN A 82 -0.80 -11.16 28.94
N LEU A 83 0.29 -10.45 28.62
CA LEU A 83 0.84 -9.38 29.46
C LEU A 83 -0.04 -8.13 29.48
N LYS A 84 -0.64 -7.78 28.35
CA LYS A 84 -1.50 -6.59 28.21
C LYS A 84 -2.92 -6.84 28.71
N ASN A 85 -3.41 -8.07 28.62
CA ASN A 85 -4.81 -8.44 28.87
C ASN A 85 -4.96 -9.41 30.06
N ASN A 86 -5.54 -8.92 31.15
CA ASN A 86 -5.86 -9.74 32.33
C ASN A 86 -7.23 -10.45 32.24
N ALA A 87 -8.06 -10.12 31.25
CA ALA A 87 -9.44 -10.60 31.14
C ALA A 87 -9.59 -11.82 30.21
N LEU A 88 -8.74 -11.93 29.19
CA LEU A 88 -8.70 -13.04 28.24
C LEU A 88 -7.25 -13.52 28.17
N ILE A 89 -7.01 -14.78 28.52
CA ILE A 89 -5.69 -15.40 28.45
C ILE A 89 -5.72 -16.43 27.33
N ILE A 90 -4.74 -16.36 26.43
CA ILE A 90 -4.52 -17.38 25.42
C ILE A 90 -3.73 -18.52 26.08
N ASP A 91 -4.41 -19.62 26.39
CA ASP A 91 -3.79 -20.89 26.79
C ASP A 91 -3.79 -21.87 25.62
N ILE A 92 -2.59 -22.19 25.14
CA ILE A 92 -2.35 -23.04 23.96
C ILE A 92 -2.71 -24.51 24.24
N LYS A 93 -2.83 -24.89 25.51
CA LYS A 93 -3.23 -26.24 25.93
C LYS A 93 -4.75 -26.45 25.92
N ASP A 94 -5.55 -25.39 25.76
CA ASP A 94 -7.01 -25.48 25.74
C ASP A 94 -7.54 -26.01 24.38
N GLU A 95 -8.66 -26.72 24.43
CA GLU A 95 -9.41 -27.22 23.27
C GLU A 95 -10.31 -26.14 22.66
N THR A 96 -10.65 -25.09 23.41
CA THR A 96 -11.46 -23.94 22.98
C THR A 96 -10.67 -22.89 22.19
N PHE A 97 -9.42 -23.21 21.84
CA PHE A 97 -8.48 -22.33 21.14
C PHE A 97 -9.06 -21.66 19.87
N ASP A 98 -9.86 -22.38 19.08
CA ASP A 98 -10.54 -21.81 17.92
C ASP A 98 -11.53 -20.71 18.33
N GLU A 99 -12.30 -20.93 19.39
CA GLU A 99 -13.25 -19.95 19.93
C GLU A 99 -12.52 -18.71 20.45
N ILE A 100 -11.33 -18.87 21.05
CA ILE A 100 -10.50 -17.76 21.52
C ILE A 100 -10.12 -16.86 20.34
N VAL A 101 -9.56 -17.41 19.25
CA VAL A 101 -9.15 -16.62 18.08
C VAL A 101 -10.34 -15.86 17.46
N TRP A 102 -11.51 -16.50 17.39
CA TRP A 102 -12.73 -15.85 16.91
C TRP A 102 -13.27 -14.76 17.84
N SER A 103 -12.99 -14.87 19.15
CA SER A 103 -13.41 -13.90 20.17
C SER A 103 -12.46 -12.72 20.34
N LEU A 104 -11.26 -12.76 19.72
CA LEU A 104 -10.30 -11.67 19.81
C LEU A 104 -10.88 -10.38 19.20
N PRO A 105 -10.81 -9.25 19.91
CA PRO A 105 -11.16 -7.94 19.36
C PRO A 105 -10.30 -7.64 18.12
N GLU A 106 -10.90 -7.03 17.09
CA GLU A 106 -10.22 -6.74 15.83
C GLU A 106 -8.95 -5.88 16.02
N ARG A 107 -8.96 -4.97 16.99
CA ARG A 107 -7.81 -4.15 17.38
C ARG A 107 -6.63 -4.99 17.89
N ASP A 108 -6.92 -6.07 18.60
CA ASP A 108 -5.88 -6.94 19.14
C ASP A 108 -5.25 -7.81 18.06
N CYS A 109 -5.98 -8.04 16.96
CA CYS A 109 -5.46 -8.68 15.75
C CYS A 109 -4.55 -7.76 14.91
N GLU A 110 -4.54 -6.44 15.15
CA GLU A 110 -3.64 -5.51 14.44
C GLU A 110 -2.18 -5.69 14.88
N ASP A 111 -1.95 -5.92 16.18
CA ASP A 111 -0.62 -6.21 16.72
C ASP A 111 -0.02 -7.49 16.07
N ALA A 112 -0.88 -8.42 15.62
CA ALA A 112 -0.48 -9.64 14.93
C ALA A 112 0.10 -9.36 13.54
N GLU A 113 -0.43 -8.38 12.82
CA GLU A 113 0.03 -8.02 11.47
C GLU A 113 1.48 -7.55 11.46
N ILE A 114 1.90 -6.88 12.54
CA ILE A 114 3.26 -6.37 12.72
C ILE A 114 4.24 -7.51 13.01
N LEU A 115 3.80 -8.56 13.69
CA LEU A 115 4.65 -9.66 14.15
C LEU A 115 4.78 -10.80 13.13
N PHE A 116 3.82 -10.96 12.22
CA PHE A 116 3.79 -12.05 11.24
C PHE A 116 4.23 -11.59 9.84
N GLU A 117 5.51 -11.78 9.53
CA GLU A 117 6.22 -11.23 8.35
C GLU A 117 5.67 -11.70 6.97
N GLY A 118 4.74 -12.65 6.91
CA GLY A 118 4.05 -13.07 5.67
C GLY A 118 2.63 -12.54 5.49
N MET A 119 2.01 -11.99 6.54
CA MET A 119 0.62 -11.49 6.50
C MET A 119 0.52 -10.11 5.84
N SER A 120 1.55 -9.29 6.03
CA SER A 120 1.56 -7.87 5.65
C SER A 120 1.32 -7.63 4.15
N GLU A 121 1.90 -8.44 3.25
CA GLU A 121 1.77 -8.24 1.80
C GLU A 121 0.32 -8.39 1.32
N PHE A 122 -0.38 -9.44 1.75
CA PHE A 122 -1.75 -9.69 1.30
C PHE A 122 -2.77 -8.76 1.96
N LEU A 123 -2.56 -8.41 3.23
CA LEU A 123 -3.38 -7.42 3.91
C LEU A 123 -3.24 -6.04 3.28
N TYR A 124 -2.03 -5.67 2.87
CA TYR A 124 -1.79 -4.43 2.12
C TYR A 124 -2.54 -4.42 0.78
N GLU A 125 -2.57 -5.54 0.06
CA GLU A 125 -3.36 -5.64 -1.18
C GLU A 125 -4.86 -5.42 -0.94
N ILE A 126 -5.42 -6.03 0.11
CA ILE A 126 -6.84 -5.85 0.45
C ILE A 126 -7.11 -4.40 0.92
N ASP A 127 -6.23 -3.81 1.71
CA ASP A 127 -6.34 -2.43 2.20
C ASP A 127 -6.37 -1.42 1.05
N GLU A 128 -5.57 -1.64 0.02
CA GLU A 128 -5.56 -0.80 -1.17
C GLU A 128 -6.88 -0.89 -1.95
N LEU A 129 -7.48 -2.08 -2.04
CA LEU A 129 -8.80 -2.27 -2.66
C LEU A 129 -9.92 -1.64 -1.83
N ILE A 130 -9.88 -1.78 -0.51
CA ILE A 130 -10.82 -1.11 0.40
C ILE A 130 -10.75 0.41 0.23
N ARG A 131 -9.53 0.96 0.19
CA ARG A 131 -9.30 2.39 0.01
C ARG A 131 -9.83 2.88 -1.34
N HIS A 132 -9.65 2.10 -2.39
CA HIS A 132 -10.21 2.38 -3.71
C HIS A 132 -11.74 2.47 -3.67
N GLU A 133 -12.42 1.45 -3.16
CA GLU A 133 -13.89 1.39 -3.16
C GLU A 133 -14.55 2.42 -2.25
N GLN A 134 -13.91 2.74 -1.11
CA GLN A 134 -14.37 3.83 -0.26
C GLN A 134 -14.37 5.17 -0.98
N ASN A 135 -13.39 5.40 -1.86
CA ASN A 135 -13.32 6.61 -2.65
C ASN A 135 -14.39 6.62 -3.76
N GLU A 136 -14.69 5.47 -4.37
CA GLU A 136 -15.75 5.37 -5.39
C GLU A 136 -17.18 5.51 -4.80
N ILE A 137 -17.42 5.00 -3.60
CA ILE A 137 -18.71 5.18 -2.89
C ILE A 137 -18.93 6.64 -2.49
N LYS A 138 -17.89 7.33 -2.02
CA LYS A 138 -17.97 8.76 -1.69
C LYS A 138 -18.33 9.62 -2.91
N LYS A 139 -17.93 9.21 -4.11
CA LYS A 139 -18.27 9.88 -5.37
C LYS A 139 -19.69 9.61 -5.87
N SER A 140 -20.39 8.59 -5.36
CA SER A 140 -21.66 8.08 -5.94
C SER A 140 -22.91 8.23 -5.07
N SER A 141 -22.80 8.75 -3.84
CA SER A 141 -23.95 8.93 -2.93
C SER A 141 -24.67 10.28 -3.12
N PRO A 142 -26.02 10.33 -3.24
CA PRO A 142 -26.78 11.58 -3.36
C PRO A 142 -26.95 12.26 -2.00
N VAL A 143 -26.41 13.46 -1.85
CA VAL A 143 -26.51 14.28 -0.62
C VAL A 143 -27.94 14.82 -0.46
N ASN A 144 -28.54 14.62 0.72
CA ASN A 144 -29.73 15.33 1.18
C ASN A 144 -29.41 15.93 2.55
N ASN A 145 -29.06 17.21 2.58
CA ASN A 145 -28.95 18.01 3.80
C ASN A 145 -29.78 19.29 3.61
N ASN A 146 -30.97 19.34 4.21
CA ASN A 146 -31.68 20.60 4.42
C ASN A 146 -31.35 21.12 5.82
N THR A 147 -30.45 22.08 5.92
CA THR A 147 -30.59 23.25 6.80
C THR A 147 -29.76 24.35 6.13
N GLU A 148 -30.48 25.36 5.68
CA GLU A 148 -30.04 26.42 4.77
C GLU A 148 -28.92 27.27 5.41
N GLU A 149 -27.68 26.92 5.11
CA GLU A 149 -26.59 27.87 4.94
C GLU A 149 -26.14 27.72 3.48
N GLU A 150 -25.91 28.87 2.86
CA GLU A 150 -25.77 29.09 1.42
C GLU A 150 -24.93 28.01 0.71
N GLU A 151 -25.46 27.54 -0.42
CA GLU A 151 -24.84 26.53 -1.29
C GLU A 151 -23.43 26.97 -1.71
N GLU A 152 -22.39 26.42 -1.07
CA GLU A 152 -21.03 26.39 -1.61
C GLU A 152 -20.80 25.02 -2.25
N GLU A 153 -20.86 25.00 -3.59
CA GLU A 153 -20.22 23.97 -4.40
C GLU A 153 -18.72 23.94 -3.99
N GLU A 154 -18.29 22.99 -3.15
CA GLU A 154 -16.86 22.69 -3.07
C GLU A 154 -16.47 22.03 -4.40
N GLU A 155 -16.10 22.87 -5.37
CA GLU A 155 -15.30 22.49 -6.53
C GLU A 155 -14.21 21.52 -6.06
N GLU A 156 -13.93 20.44 -6.82
CA GLU A 156 -12.65 19.72 -6.65
C GLU A 156 -11.56 20.78 -6.82
N GLU A 157 -11.09 21.36 -5.70
CA GLU A 157 -10.12 22.45 -5.74
C GLU A 157 -8.92 21.92 -6.52
N LEU A 158 -8.73 22.47 -7.71
CA LEU A 158 -7.59 22.13 -8.54
C LEU A 158 -6.36 22.51 -7.73
N ILE A 159 -5.68 21.50 -7.19
CA ILE A 159 -4.49 21.74 -6.40
C ILE A 159 -3.41 22.23 -7.36
N ASP A 160 -3.16 23.54 -7.35
CA ASP A 160 -2.19 24.14 -8.23
C ASP A 160 -0.75 23.87 -7.76
N TYR A 161 -0.02 23.14 -8.58
CA TYR A 161 1.39 22.83 -8.40
C TYR A 161 2.31 23.64 -9.35
N SER A 162 1.79 24.65 -10.03
CA SER A 162 2.51 25.46 -11.03
C SER A 162 3.66 26.28 -10.43
N GLU A 163 3.53 26.75 -9.19
CA GLU A 163 4.51 27.57 -8.46
C GLU A 163 5.67 26.78 -7.82
N ASN A 164 5.79 25.49 -8.16
CA ASN A 164 6.88 24.66 -7.70
C ASN A 164 8.25 25.13 -8.23
N SER A 165 9.31 24.87 -7.44
CA SER A 165 10.68 25.17 -7.86
C SER A 165 11.05 24.41 -9.14
N TYR A 166 12.00 24.94 -9.91
CA TYR A 166 12.45 24.31 -11.16
C TYR A 166 12.89 22.85 -10.96
N SER A 167 13.60 22.57 -9.86
CA SER A 167 13.97 21.20 -9.49
C SER A 167 12.74 20.33 -9.22
N SER A 168 11.74 20.85 -8.50
CA SER A 168 10.50 20.10 -8.22
C SER A 168 9.74 19.77 -9.51
N LYS A 169 9.67 20.70 -10.48
CA LYS A 169 9.06 20.45 -11.79
C LYS A 169 9.76 19.30 -12.54
N VAL A 170 11.10 19.25 -12.50
CA VAL A 170 11.86 18.14 -13.11
C VAL A 170 11.63 16.83 -12.34
N ILE A 171 11.54 16.85 -11.01
CA ILE A 171 11.23 15.66 -10.20
C ILE A 171 9.81 15.16 -10.50
N PHE A 172 8.83 16.03 -10.70
CA PHE A 172 7.49 15.63 -11.14
C PHE A 172 7.55 14.86 -12.46
N LEU A 173 8.27 15.39 -13.46
CA LEU A 173 8.42 14.73 -14.75
C LEU A 173 9.12 13.36 -14.64
N GLU A 174 10.10 13.22 -13.74
CA GLU A 174 10.77 11.95 -13.47
C GLU A 174 9.81 10.94 -12.83
N LYS A 175 9.18 11.32 -11.70
CA LYS A 175 8.31 10.44 -10.91
C LYS A 175 7.02 10.07 -11.63
N LEU A 176 6.54 10.91 -12.54
CA LEU A 176 5.42 10.62 -13.45
C LEU A 176 5.84 9.76 -14.66
N GLY A 177 7.12 9.40 -14.78
CA GLY A 177 7.64 8.59 -15.90
C GLY A 177 7.77 9.33 -17.23
N VAL A 178 7.53 10.64 -17.26
CA VAL A 178 7.58 11.45 -18.48
C VAL A 178 9.01 11.54 -19.02
N LEU A 179 10.01 11.73 -18.16
CA LEU A 179 11.41 11.76 -18.59
C LEU A 179 11.88 10.40 -19.10
N GLU A 180 11.54 9.32 -18.39
CA GLU A 180 11.84 7.94 -18.80
C GLU A 180 11.22 7.61 -20.17
N TYR A 181 9.99 8.03 -20.38
CA TYR A 181 9.30 7.85 -21.66
C TYR A 181 9.96 8.65 -22.78
N LEU A 182 10.19 9.94 -22.58
CA LEU A 182 10.68 10.84 -23.62
C LEU A 182 12.13 10.56 -24.00
N LYS A 183 13.01 10.21 -23.05
CA LYS A 183 14.43 9.95 -23.35
C LYS A 183 14.63 8.78 -24.31
N ASN A 184 13.63 7.92 -24.49
CA ASN A 184 13.67 6.79 -25.42
C ASN A 184 13.11 7.12 -26.82
N LYS A 185 12.66 8.35 -27.06
CA LYS A 185 12.07 8.78 -28.35
C LYS A 185 13.01 9.73 -29.10
N PRO A 186 13.15 9.60 -30.44
CA PRO A 186 13.80 10.62 -31.25
C PRO A 186 13.02 11.95 -31.20
N PRO A 187 13.70 13.12 -31.20
CA PRO A 187 15.15 13.32 -31.19
C PRO A 187 15.78 13.32 -29.78
N PHE A 188 14.99 13.06 -28.73
CA PHE A 188 15.42 13.19 -27.34
C PHE A 188 16.43 12.12 -26.91
N ASN A 189 16.35 10.93 -27.51
CA ASN A 189 17.29 9.82 -27.27
C ASN A 189 18.73 10.11 -27.71
N THR A 190 18.95 11.12 -28.54
CA THR A 190 20.28 11.53 -29.00
C THR A 190 20.64 12.97 -28.62
N SER A 191 19.70 13.75 -28.07
CA SER A 191 19.89 15.17 -27.80
C SER A 191 19.18 15.63 -26.53
N VAL A 192 19.95 15.76 -25.44
CA VAL A 192 19.48 16.38 -24.19
C VAL A 192 19.03 17.83 -24.41
N ASN A 193 19.65 18.55 -25.35
CA ASN A 193 19.23 19.91 -25.71
C ASN A 193 17.83 19.93 -26.33
N SER A 194 17.51 18.95 -27.20
CA SER A 194 16.18 18.84 -27.79
C SER A 194 15.13 18.52 -26.73
N LEU A 195 15.46 17.66 -25.76
CA LEU A 195 14.61 17.36 -24.61
C LEU A 195 14.39 18.61 -23.73
N ALA A 196 15.45 19.36 -23.43
CA ALA A 196 15.37 20.60 -22.65
C ALA A 196 14.50 21.66 -23.34
N ASN A 197 14.59 21.80 -24.67
CA ASN A 197 13.73 22.70 -25.44
C ASN A 197 12.26 22.27 -25.35
N ALA A 198 11.95 20.99 -25.53
CA ALA A 198 10.58 20.49 -25.43
C ALA A 198 9.99 20.71 -24.02
N LEU A 199 10.74 20.34 -22.98
CA LEU A 199 10.31 20.49 -21.60
C LEU A 199 10.23 21.95 -21.15
N SER A 200 10.93 22.87 -21.79
CA SER A 200 10.77 24.30 -21.53
C SER A 200 9.36 24.80 -21.86
N GLY A 201 8.75 24.27 -22.92
CA GLY A 201 7.36 24.57 -23.28
C GLY A 201 6.33 23.95 -22.33
N VAL A 202 6.65 22.79 -21.75
CA VAL A 202 5.78 22.10 -20.79
C VAL A 202 5.84 22.74 -19.40
N THR A 203 7.03 23.13 -18.95
CA THR A 203 7.26 23.55 -17.55
C THR A 203 7.31 25.06 -17.34
N GLY A 204 7.47 25.84 -18.41
CA GLY A 204 7.77 27.27 -18.37
C GLY A 204 9.19 27.60 -17.91
N VAL A 205 10.04 26.60 -17.67
CA VAL A 205 11.44 26.79 -17.22
C VAL A 205 12.35 26.97 -18.44
N LYS A 206 13.28 27.92 -18.38
CA LYS A 206 14.24 28.15 -19.48
C LYS A 206 15.03 26.89 -19.83
N ALA A 207 15.17 26.59 -21.12
CA ALA A 207 15.94 25.44 -21.61
C ALA A 207 17.40 25.45 -21.10
N THR A 208 18.01 26.64 -20.96
CA THR A 208 19.37 26.81 -20.39
C THR A 208 19.48 26.43 -18.91
N THR A 209 18.36 26.38 -18.19
CA THR A 209 18.27 25.90 -16.81
C THR A 209 17.96 24.40 -16.74
N LEU A 210 17.10 23.90 -17.62
CA LEU A 210 16.73 22.47 -17.67
C LEU A 210 17.88 21.58 -18.17
N GLN A 211 18.60 22.03 -19.18
CA GLN A 211 19.68 21.26 -19.83
C GLN A 211 20.73 20.71 -18.84
N PRO A 212 21.32 21.51 -17.92
CA PRO A 212 22.30 20.98 -16.96
C PRO A 212 21.67 20.04 -15.92
N MET A 213 20.39 20.21 -15.57
CA MET A 213 19.67 19.31 -14.65
C MET A 213 19.45 17.94 -15.29
N LEU A 214 18.91 17.93 -16.50
CA LEU A 214 18.65 16.70 -17.28
C LEU A 214 19.97 15.95 -17.56
N ASN A 215 21.02 16.67 -17.95
CA ASN A 215 22.32 16.06 -18.19
C ASN A 215 22.93 15.43 -16.92
N ALA A 216 22.72 16.04 -15.75
CA ALA A 216 23.16 15.47 -14.48
C ALA A 216 22.42 14.16 -14.16
N MET A 217 21.11 14.10 -14.41
CA MET A 217 20.30 12.90 -14.20
C MET A 217 20.68 11.77 -15.16
N ILE A 218 20.83 12.07 -16.45
CA ILE A 218 21.04 11.08 -17.50
C ILE A 218 22.48 10.55 -17.53
N SER A 219 23.48 11.41 -17.33
CA SER A 219 24.88 11.07 -17.63
C SER A 219 25.81 10.97 -16.43
N LYS A 220 25.47 11.61 -15.29
CA LYS A 220 26.44 11.81 -14.18
C LYS A 220 25.96 11.34 -12.81
N GLY A 221 24.71 10.90 -12.68
CA GLY A 221 24.17 10.35 -11.44
C GLY A 221 23.83 11.40 -10.37
N ILE A 222 23.37 10.91 -9.21
CA ILE A 222 22.68 11.69 -8.16
C ILE A 222 23.60 12.67 -7.40
N SER A 223 24.92 12.44 -7.38
CA SER A 223 25.88 13.25 -6.61
C SER A 223 26.18 14.63 -7.21
N GLU A 224 25.88 14.83 -8.49
CA GLU A 224 26.15 16.08 -9.21
C GLU A 224 25.40 17.29 -8.65
N LYS A 225 26.04 18.47 -8.68
CA LYS A 225 25.50 19.70 -8.06
C LYS A 225 24.16 20.11 -8.65
N ASN A 226 23.97 19.87 -9.95
CA ASN A 226 22.77 20.27 -10.68
C ASN A 226 21.70 19.18 -10.73
N ASN A 227 21.92 18.01 -10.13
CA ASN A 227 20.94 16.93 -10.16
C ASN A 227 19.75 17.26 -9.24
N PRO A 228 18.51 17.36 -9.78
CA PRO A 228 17.32 17.63 -8.98
C PRO A 228 17.04 16.58 -7.89
N LEU A 229 17.44 15.32 -8.11
CA LEU A 229 17.25 14.20 -7.18
C LEU A 229 18.25 14.20 -6.02
N LYS A 230 19.24 15.09 -6.00
CA LYS A 230 20.26 15.16 -4.95
C LYS A 230 19.68 15.45 -3.56
N SER A 231 18.65 16.29 -3.51
CA SER A 231 18.00 16.68 -2.25
C SER A 231 16.86 15.74 -1.93
N ILE A 232 17.11 14.79 -1.03
CA ILE A 232 16.08 13.85 -0.52
C ILE A 232 14.86 14.63 0.00
N LYS A 233 15.08 15.76 0.68
CA LYS A 233 14.00 16.62 1.16
C LYS A 233 13.11 17.12 0.03
N THR A 234 13.70 17.58 -1.09
CA THR A 234 12.94 18.09 -2.24
C THR A 234 12.21 16.96 -2.96
N VAL A 235 12.82 15.78 -3.07
CA VAL A 235 12.18 14.58 -3.64
C VAL A 235 10.97 14.19 -2.81
N ASN A 236 11.10 14.09 -1.48
CA ASN A 236 9.99 13.72 -0.60
C ASN A 236 8.83 14.71 -0.65
N VAL A 237 9.10 16.01 -0.82
CA VAL A 237 8.02 17.00 -1.02
C VAL A 237 7.21 16.69 -2.27
N VAL A 238 7.86 16.35 -3.38
CA VAL A 238 7.17 16.01 -4.64
C VAL A 238 6.45 14.67 -4.54
N VAL A 239 7.09 13.65 -3.95
CA VAL A 239 6.46 12.35 -3.71
C VAL A 239 5.21 12.50 -2.85
N ASN A 240 5.27 13.27 -1.76
CA ASN A 240 4.10 13.51 -0.92
C ASN A 240 2.98 14.25 -1.68
N LYS A 241 3.31 15.22 -2.54
CA LYS A 241 2.31 15.87 -3.41
C LYS A 241 1.63 14.89 -4.36
N LEU A 242 2.41 14.00 -4.96
CA LEU A 242 1.88 12.95 -5.83
C LEU A 242 1.01 11.95 -5.05
N VAL A 243 1.44 11.54 -3.86
CA VAL A 243 0.65 10.68 -2.96
C VAL A 243 -0.65 11.36 -2.52
N ASN A 244 -0.62 12.66 -2.25
CA ASN A 244 -1.81 13.44 -1.87
C ASN A 244 -2.89 13.43 -2.95
N ILE A 245 -2.50 13.33 -4.23
CA ILE A 245 -3.43 13.17 -5.36
C ILE A 245 -3.64 11.70 -5.76
N GLY A 246 -3.20 10.75 -4.93
CA GLY A 246 -3.41 9.31 -5.13
C GLY A 246 -2.41 8.63 -6.07
N TYR A 247 -1.37 9.31 -6.54
CA TYR A 247 -0.35 8.73 -7.42
C TYR A 247 0.78 8.06 -6.61
N LYS A 248 1.00 6.76 -6.83
CA LYS A 248 2.12 6.02 -6.26
C LYS A 248 3.38 6.27 -7.08
N ALA A 249 4.23 7.18 -6.61
CA ALA A 249 5.53 7.44 -7.20
C ALA A 249 6.57 6.43 -6.69
N GLU A 250 7.13 5.62 -7.59
CA GLU A 250 8.34 4.80 -7.35
C GLU A 250 9.58 5.68 -7.21
#